data_AF-A0A975IZ25-F1
#
_entry.id   AF-A0A975IZ25-F1
#
_cell.length_a   1.000
_cell.length_b   1.000
_cell.length_c   1.000
_cell.angle_alpha   90.00
_cell.angle_beta   90.00
_cell.angle_gamma   90.00
#
_symmetry.space_group_name_H-M   'P 1'
#
loop_
_entity.id
_entity.type
_entity.pdbx_description
1 polymer ?
#
loop_
_entity_poly.entity_id
_entity_poly.type
_entity_poly.pdbx_seq_one_letter_code
_entity_poly.pdbx_strand_id
1 'polypeptide(L)'
;MKTFCAAAILALSILPGCAPVASAWAAGWTASEANDRIMLVRQEPPSFGLERLEGHARLFPDVALFVSKKGLPDFIAEMSNKDRHYLILYYLQNRHAYACRTNIANRHEVEFAGPYPITPKEYRTLEGFRRKSELVNASRTTDPRL
;
A
#
# COMPACT_ATOMS: atom_id res chain seq x y z
N MET A 1 55.53 -13.93 -39.28
CA MET A 1 55.42 -14.72 -38.03
C MET A 1 55.56 -13.76 -36.85
N LYS A 2 54.54 -13.70 -35.97
CA LYS A 2 54.58 -13.35 -34.52
C LYS A 2 55.15 -11.95 -34.15
N THR A 3 54.56 -11.07 -33.35
CA THR A 3 53.41 -11.09 -32.44
C THR A 3 53.20 -9.63 -31.97
N PHE A 4 51.95 -9.20 -31.85
CA PHE A 4 51.54 -7.96 -31.19
C PHE A 4 51.75 -8.06 -29.66
N CYS A 5 52.05 -6.93 -28.99
CA CYS A 5 51.74 -6.76 -27.57
C CYS A 5 51.47 -5.27 -27.29
N ALA A 6 50.19 -4.89 -27.40
CA ALA A 6 49.66 -3.65 -26.89
C ALA A 6 49.36 -3.82 -25.39
N ALA A 7 49.93 -2.97 -24.54
CA ALA A 7 49.58 -2.91 -23.13
C ALA A 7 48.74 -1.64 -22.89
N ALA A 8 47.42 -1.77 -23.07
CA ALA A 8 46.46 -0.79 -22.58
C ALA A 8 46.00 -1.24 -21.19
N ILE A 9 46.51 -0.59 -20.15
CA ILE A 9 46.08 -0.80 -18.76
C ILE A 9 44.74 -0.06 -18.60
N LEU A 10 43.63 -0.80 -18.76
CA LEU A 10 42.31 -0.31 -18.43
C LEU A 10 42.10 -0.50 -16.91
N ALA A 11 42.24 0.60 -16.16
CA ALA A 11 41.91 0.63 -14.74
C ALA A 11 40.39 0.48 -14.57
N LEU A 12 39.96 -0.74 -14.23
CA LEU A 12 38.56 -1.06 -13.97
C LEU A 12 38.22 -0.70 -12.51
N SER A 13 37.70 0.51 -12.32
CA SER A 13 37.16 1.00 -11.05
C SER A 13 35.90 0.19 -10.68
N ILE A 14 36.05 -0.79 -9.79
CA ILE A 14 34.94 -1.52 -9.19
C ILE A 14 34.27 -0.58 -8.18
N LEU A 15 33.17 0.07 -8.57
CA LEU A 15 32.28 0.74 -7.63
C LEU A 15 31.50 -0.34 -6.86
N PRO A 16 31.63 -0.47 -5.52
CA PRO A 16 30.69 -1.26 -4.74
C PRO A 16 29.37 -0.50 -4.72
N GLY A 17 28.45 -0.89 -5.61
CA GLY A 17 27.07 -0.45 -5.54
C GLY A 17 26.43 -0.99 -4.27
N CYS A 18 26.32 -0.17 -3.23
CA CYS A 18 25.37 -0.38 -2.15
C CYS A 18 23.96 -0.28 -2.74
N ALA A 19 23.41 -1.39 -3.21
CA ALA A 19 21.98 -1.49 -3.44
C ALA A 19 21.27 -1.37 -2.08
N PRO A 20 20.26 -0.50 -1.91
CA PRO A 20 19.54 -0.41 -0.66
C PRO A 20 18.74 -1.70 -0.45
N VAL A 21 19.20 -2.54 0.50
CA VAL A 21 18.42 -3.63 1.11
C VAL A 21 17.36 -3.00 2.04
N ALA A 22 16.50 -2.14 1.50
CA ALA A 22 15.46 -1.44 2.27
C ALA A 22 14.07 -2.02 2.00
N SER A 23 13.86 -2.65 0.84
CA SER A 23 12.54 -3.10 0.38
C SER A 23 12.03 -4.36 1.08
N ALA A 24 12.91 -5.25 1.56
CA ALA A 24 12.49 -6.46 2.27
C ALA A 24 12.23 -6.24 3.76
N TRP A 25 12.97 -5.35 4.42
CA TRP A 25 12.79 -5.02 5.84
C TRP A 25 11.61 -4.06 6.09
N ALA A 26 11.37 -3.10 5.18
CA ALA A 26 10.19 -2.24 5.25
C ALA A 26 8.87 -3.02 5.11
N ALA A 27 8.85 -4.09 4.29
CA ALA A 27 7.68 -4.95 4.14
C ALA A 27 7.33 -5.72 5.44
N GLY A 28 8.33 -6.08 6.26
CA GLY A 28 8.14 -6.82 7.50
C GLY A 28 7.64 -5.96 8.67
N TRP A 29 8.15 -4.75 8.83
CA TRP A 29 7.71 -3.84 9.92
C TRP A 29 6.33 -3.23 9.66
N THR A 30 6.01 -2.92 8.41
CA THR A 30 4.70 -2.36 8.04
C THR A 30 3.56 -3.39 8.13
N ALA A 31 3.85 -4.69 8.03
CA ALA A 31 2.84 -5.75 8.15
C ALA A 31 2.27 -5.89 9.57
N SER A 32 3.10 -5.69 10.61
CA SER A 32 2.65 -5.75 12.02
C SER A 32 1.77 -4.54 12.40
N GLU A 33 2.08 -3.36 11.86
CA GLU A 33 1.30 -2.14 12.15
C GLU A 33 -0.03 -2.05 11.39
N ALA A 34 -0.19 -2.82 10.30
CA ALA A 34 -1.35 -2.77 9.42
C ALA A 34 -2.45 -3.79 9.78
N ASN A 35 -2.09 -4.93 10.37
CA ASN A 35 -3.06 -5.96 10.76
C ASN A 35 -4.06 -5.43 11.80
N ASP A 36 -5.34 -5.69 11.55
CA ASP A 36 -6.50 -5.30 12.36
C ASP A 36 -6.67 -3.79 12.53
N ARG A 37 -6.19 -3.01 11.54
CA ARG A 37 -6.34 -1.55 11.52
C ARG A 37 -7.03 -1.04 10.27
N ILE A 38 -7.83 0.00 10.47
CA ILE A 38 -8.37 0.83 9.39
C ILE A 38 -7.39 1.96 9.11
N MET A 39 -7.02 2.14 7.85
CA MET A 39 -6.00 3.08 7.39
C MET A 39 -6.58 4.01 6.33
N LEU A 40 -6.33 5.31 6.48
CA LEU A 40 -6.68 6.32 5.48
C LEU A 40 -5.88 6.09 4.19
N VAL A 41 -6.54 6.17 3.04
CA VAL A 41 -5.91 6.18 1.72
C VAL A 41 -5.97 7.59 1.16
N ARG A 42 -4.81 8.18 0.90
CA ARG A 42 -4.67 9.54 0.37
C ARG A 42 -3.40 9.64 -0.46
N GLN A 43 -3.49 10.33 -1.59
CA GLN A 43 -2.35 10.57 -2.48
C GLN A 43 -1.41 11.67 -1.99
N GLU A 44 -1.93 12.77 -1.43
CA GLU A 44 -1.12 13.91 -1.04
C GLU A 44 -1.49 14.50 0.34
N PRO A 45 -0.54 14.57 1.29
CA PRO A 45 0.69 13.77 1.31
C PRO A 45 0.33 12.27 1.34
N PRO A 46 1.16 11.40 0.72
CA PRO A 46 0.89 9.98 0.61
C PRO A 46 0.67 9.38 1.99
N SER A 47 -0.41 8.64 2.15
CA SER A 47 -0.73 7.98 3.41
C SER A 47 -0.18 6.55 3.44
N PHE A 48 0.06 6.06 4.66
CA PHE A 48 0.42 4.65 4.87
C PHE A 48 -0.60 3.69 4.27
N GLY A 49 -1.90 4.00 4.30
CA GLY A 49 -2.93 3.18 3.67
C GLY A 49 -2.80 3.12 2.14
N LEU A 50 -2.31 4.17 1.47
CA LEU A 50 -2.04 4.14 0.04
C LEU A 50 -0.89 3.17 -0.28
N GLU A 51 0.22 3.28 0.44
CA GLU A 51 1.37 2.39 0.26
C GLU A 51 0.99 0.92 0.48
N ARG A 52 0.17 0.64 1.49
CA ARG A 52 -0.37 -0.71 1.76
C ARG A 52 -1.27 -1.19 0.62
N LEU A 53 -2.18 -0.35 0.11
CA LEU A 53 -3.05 -0.70 -1.01
C LEU A 53 -2.24 -1.02 -2.28
N GLU A 54 -1.21 -0.22 -2.59
CA GLU A 54 -0.31 -0.47 -3.71
C GLU A 54 0.50 -1.76 -3.53
N GLY A 55 0.87 -2.08 -2.29
CA GLY A 55 1.43 -3.39 -1.93
C GLY A 55 0.51 -4.54 -2.34
N HIS A 56 -0.77 -4.49 -1.92
CA HIS A 56 -1.76 -5.50 -2.29
C HIS A 56 -2.00 -5.56 -3.79
N ALA A 57 -2.10 -4.41 -4.46
CA ALA A 57 -2.30 -4.34 -5.91
C ALA A 57 -1.15 -4.97 -6.71
N ARG A 58 0.09 -4.92 -6.20
CA ARG A 58 1.24 -5.61 -6.80
C ARG A 58 1.21 -7.13 -6.58
N LEU A 59 0.72 -7.58 -5.43
CA LEU A 59 0.64 -9.00 -5.09
C LEU A 59 -0.56 -9.70 -5.72
N PHE A 60 -1.66 -8.96 -5.89
CA PHE A 60 -2.95 -9.46 -6.38
C PHE A 60 -3.43 -8.60 -7.55
N PRO A 61 -3.18 -9.00 -8.82
CA PRO A 61 -3.56 -8.23 -9.99
C PRO A 61 -5.05 -7.88 -10.06
N ASP A 62 -5.92 -8.73 -9.50
CA ASP A 62 -7.35 -8.46 -9.42
C ASP A 62 -7.69 -7.28 -8.50
N VAL A 63 -6.87 -7.02 -7.46
CA VAL A 63 -6.98 -5.80 -6.64
C VAL A 63 -6.63 -4.57 -7.46
N ALA A 64 -5.53 -4.63 -8.22
CA ALA A 64 -5.16 -3.53 -9.13
C ALA A 64 -6.27 -3.25 -10.15
N LEU A 65 -6.81 -4.29 -10.78
CA LEU A 65 -7.90 -4.18 -11.74
C LEU A 65 -9.16 -3.62 -11.09
N PHE A 66 -9.53 -4.07 -9.90
CA PHE A 66 -10.69 -3.59 -9.17
C PHE A 66 -10.58 -2.10 -8.84
N VAL A 67 -9.45 -1.68 -8.27
CA VAL A 67 -9.18 -0.27 -7.92
C VAL A 67 -9.13 0.61 -9.17
N SER A 68 -8.53 0.14 -10.27
CA SER A 68 -8.51 0.90 -11.53
C SER A 68 -9.91 1.20 -12.08
N LYS A 69 -10.87 0.30 -11.86
CA LYS A 69 -12.27 0.46 -12.32
C LYS A 69 -13.13 1.26 -11.35
N LYS A 70 -12.90 1.15 -10.05
CA LYS A 70 -13.72 1.80 -9.00
C LYS A 70 -13.17 3.16 -8.55
N GLY A 71 -11.90 3.43 -8.81
CA GLY A 71 -11.16 4.53 -8.20
C GLY A 71 -10.51 4.11 -6.88
N LEU A 72 -9.77 5.04 -6.27
CA LEU A 72 -9.17 4.79 -4.96
C LEU A 72 -10.24 4.74 -3.87
N PRO A 73 -10.16 3.78 -2.94
CA PRO A 73 -10.95 3.82 -1.72
C PRO A 73 -10.47 4.97 -0.83
N ASP A 74 -11.32 5.37 0.10
CA ASP A 74 -11.00 6.36 1.13
C ASP A 74 -10.27 5.76 2.31
N PHE A 75 -10.60 4.52 2.66
CA PHE A 75 -9.94 3.76 3.70
C PHE A 75 -9.76 2.30 3.25
N ILE A 76 -8.72 1.67 3.77
CA ILE A 76 -8.58 0.22 3.74
C ILE A 76 -8.58 -0.33 5.16
N ALA A 77 -9.03 -1.56 5.34
CA ALA A 77 -8.76 -2.32 6.55
C ALA A 77 -8.15 -3.67 6.18
N GLU A 78 -7.11 -4.04 6.91
CA GLU A 78 -6.48 -5.35 6.75
C GLU A 78 -6.79 -6.21 7.96
N MET A 79 -7.20 -7.45 7.72
CA MET A 79 -7.46 -8.41 8.79
C MET A 79 -6.89 -9.76 8.38
N SER A 80 -6.28 -10.46 9.31
CA SER A 80 -5.73 -11.79 9.07
C SER A 80 -6.41 -12.78 10.01
N ASN A 81 -7.01 -13.84 9.46
CA ASN A 81 -7.64 -14.88 10.27
C ASN A 81 -7.22 -16.26 9.78
N LYS A 82 -6.45 -16.97 10.61
CA LYS A 82 -5.84 -18.29 10.35
C LYS A 82 -5.03 -18.29 9.06
N ASP A 83 -5.68 -18.58 7.94
CA ASP A 83 -5.08 -18.76 6.60
C ASP A 83 -5.65 -17.80 5.55
N ARG A 84 -6.47 -16.82 5.96
CA ARG A 84 -7.09 -15.86 5.06
C ARG A 84 -6.65 -14.45 5.40
N HIS A 85 -6.23 -13.72 4.37
CA HIS A 85 -6.05 -12.29 4.42
C HIS A 85 -7.27 -11.62 3.84
N TYR A 86 -7.83 -10.69 4.61
CA TYR A 86 -8.96 -9.85 4.22
C TYR A 86 -8.45 -8.43 4.03
N LEU A 87 -8.86 -7.83 2.91
CA LEU A 87 -8.70 -6.42 2.62
C LEU A 87 -10.10 -5.83 2.42
N ILE A 88 -10.51 -4.90 3.26
CA ILE A 88 -11.79 -4.19 3.13
C ILE A 88 -11.51 -2.82 2.52
N LEU A 89 -12.19 -2.48 1.43
CA LEU A 89 -12.07 -1.22 0.71
C LEU A 89 -13.31 -0.36 1.00
N TYR A 90 -13.14 0.78 1.68
CA TYR A 90 -14.25 1.69 2.02
C TYR A 90 -14.30 2.88 1.05
N TYR A 91 -15.46 3.09 0.44
CA TYR A 91 -15.78 4.23 -0.43
C TYR A 91 -16.88 5.06 0.23
N LEU A 92 -16.48 6.10 0.97
CA LEU A 92 -17.36 6.93 1.77
C LEU A 92 -18.34 7.73 0.92
N GLN A 93 -17.92 8.22 -0.25
CA GLN A 93 -18.77 9.01 -1.15
C GLN A 93 -20.09 8.28 -1.46
N ASN A 94 -19.99 6.99 -1.75
CA ASN A 94 -21.13 6.14 -2.11
C ASN A 94 -21.67 5.31 -0.93
N ARG A 95 -21.10 5.48 0.28
CA ARG A 95 -21.40 4.65 1.47
C ARG A 95 -21.32 3.16 1.20
N HIS A 96 -20.32 2.73 0.44
CA HIS A 96 -20.12 1.33 0.08
C HIS A 96 -18.77 0.82 0.56
N ALA A 97 -18.74 -0.44 0.98
CA ALA A 97 -17.52 -1.18 1.25
C ALA A 97 -17.49 -2.45 0.40
N TYR A 98 -16.29 -2.91 0.08
CA TYR A 98 -16.05 -4.18 -0.60
C TYR A 98 -15.06 -4.99 0.21
N ALA A 99 -15.33 -6.28 0.39
CA ALA A 99 -14.40 -7.20 1.01
C ALA A 99 -13.66 -7.97 -0.08
N CYS A 100 -12.34 -7.99 0.01
CA CYS A 100 -11.44 -8.79 -0.79
C CYS A 100 -10.81 -9.84 0.13
N ARG A 101 -10.84 -11.12 -0.25
CA ARG A 101 -10.24 -12.21 0.55
C ARG A 101 -9.38 -13.12 -0.31
N THR A 102 -8.24 -13.57 0.21
CA THR A 102 -7.43 -14.60 -0.45
C THR A 102 -8.14 -15.95 -0.43
N ASN A 103 -8.08 -16.69 -1.53
CA ASN A 103 -8.59 -18.06 -1.58
C ASN A 103 -7.65 -19.01 -0.82
N ILE A 104 -8.20 -19.92 -0.02
CA ILE A 104 -7.41 -20.94 0.70
C ILE A 104 -6.73 -21.90 -0.29
N ALA A 105 -7.44 -22.26 -1.38
CA ALA A 105 -6.96 -23.22 -2.37
C ALA A 105 -5.89 -22.63 -3.29
N ASN A 106 -5.99 -21.33 -3.59
CA ASN A 106 -5.01 -20.59 -4.39
C ASN A 106 -4.70 -19.23 -3.74
N ARG A 107 -3.56 -19.14 -3.06
CA ARG A 107 -3.14 -17.95 -2.32
C ARG A 107 -2.81 -16.74 -3.22
N HIS A 108 -2.80 -16.90 -4.55
CA HIS A 108 -2.59 -15.83 -5.51
C HIS A 108 -3.88 -15.27 -6.09
N GLU A 109 -5.02 -15.88 -5.79
CA GLU A 109 -6.34 -15.42 -6.22
C GLU A 109 -7.07 -14.73 -5.06
N VAL A 110 -7.82 -13.69 -5.41
CA VAL A 110 -8.67 -12.99 -4.46
C VAL A 110 -10.12 -13.00 -4.93
N GLU A 111 -11.03 -13.12 -3.98
CA GLU A 111 -12.47 -13.03 -4.21
C GLU A 111 -12.99 -11.71 -3.66
N PHE A 112 -13.80 -11.01 -4.46
CA PHE A 112 -14.49 -9.80 -4.06
C PHE A 112 -15.94 -10.09 -3.67
N ALA A 113 -16.40 -9.45 -2.60
CA ALA A 113 -17.79 -9.45 -2.17
C ALA A 113 -18.25 -8.02 -1.85
N GLY A 114 -19.52 -7.73 -2.15
CA GLY A 114 -20.14 -6.42 -1.96
C GLY A 114 -20.87 -5.91 -3.22
N PRO A 115 -21.30 -4.63 -3.22
CA PRO A 115 -21.07 -3.64 -2.17
C PRO A 115 -21.86 -3.93 -0.88
N TYR A 116 -21.22 -3.73 0.26
CA TYR A 116 -21.86 -3.68 1.56
C TYR A 116 -22.18 -2.24 1.94
N PRO A 117 -23.38 -1.95 2.46
CA PRO A 117 -23.71 -0.60 2.90
C PRO A 117 -22.88 -0.22 4.14
N ILE A 118 -22.29 0.97 4.14
CA ILE A 118 -21.65 1.55 5.32
C ILE A 118 -22.74 2.17 6.20
N THR A 119 -22.82 1.75 7.45
CA THR A 119 -23.82 2.28 8.38
C THR A 119 -23.58 3.76 8.68
N PRO A 120 -24.61 4.52 9.09
CA PRO A 120 -24.43 5.91 9.50
C PRO A 120 -23.40 6.10 10.62
N LYS A 121 -23.28 5.13 11.53
CA LYS A 121 -22.30 5.17 12.62
C LYS A 121 -20.88 5.01 12.08
N GLU A 122 -20.63 3.99 11.26
CA GLU A 122 -19.32 3.76 10.63
C GLU A 122 -18.88 4.95 9.78
N TYR A 123 -19.80 5.49 8.96
CA TYR A 123 -19.53 6.66 8.14
C TYR A 123 -19.03 7.83 9.00
N ARG A 124 -19.72 8.15 10.10
CA ARG A 124 -19.32 9.25 11.00
C ARG A 124 -17.95 9.00 11.62
N THR A 125 -17.65 7.77 12.01
CA THR A 125 -16.34 7.39 12.57
C THR A 125 -15.23 7.60 11.55
N LEU A 126 -15.38 7.06 10.34
CA LEU A 126 -14.37 7.14 9.28
C LEU A 126 -14.17 8.60 8.80
N GLU A 127 -15.27 9.33 8.63
CA GLU A 127 -15.23 10.75 8.30
C GLU A 127 -14.52 11.58 9.38
N GLY A 128 -14.72 11.25 10.65
CA GLY A 128 -13.98 11.85 11.76
C GLY A 128 -12.47 11.60 11.68
N PHE A 129 -12.06 10.39 11.29
CA PHE A 129 -10.64 10.06 11.09
C PHE A 129 -10.03 10.87 9.93
N ARG A 130 -10.75 11.02 8.83
CA ARG A 130 -10.31 11.83 7.68
C ARG A 130 -10.03 13.27 8.10
N ARG A 131 -11.02 13.93 8.71
CA ARG A 131 -10.90 15.33 9.17
C ARG A 131 -9.76 15.53 10.15
N LYS A 132 -9.59 14.60 11.10
CA LYS A 132 -8.48 14.66 12.05
C LYS A 132 -7.13 14.58 11.35
N SER A 133 -6.98 13.71 10.34
CA SER A 133 -5.74 13.63 9.57
C SER A 133 -5.46 14.90 8.77
N GLU A 134 -6.48 15.53 8.18
CA GLU A 134 -6.35 16.79 7.45
C GLU A 134 -5.88 17.93 8.35
N LEU A 135 -6.46 18.05 9.56
CA LEU A 135 -6.03 19.04 10.55
C LEU A 135 -4.57 18.85 10.97
N VAL A 136 -4.15 17.60 11.23
CA VAL A 136 -2.75 17.31 11.59
C VAL A 136 -1.80 17.68 10.45
N ASN A 137 -2.18 17.39 9.21
CA ASN A 137 -1.36 17.74 8.05
C ASN A 137 -1.29 19.25 7.84
N ALA A 138 -2.42 19.96 7.94
CA ALA A 138 -2.47 21.41 7.79
C ALA A 138 -1.50 22.10 8.76
N SER A 139 -1.48 21.65 10.03
CA SER A 139 -0.56 22.18 11.05
C SER A 139 0.93 21.90 10.77
N ARG A 140 1.27 20.82 10.04
CA ARG A 140 2.66 20.51 9.66
C ARG A 140 3.15 21.41 8.53
N THR A 141 2.28 21.78 7.60
CA THR A 141 2.61 22.67 6.48
C THR A 141 2.79 24.14 6.87
N THR A 142 2.29 24.56 8.04
CA THR A 142 2.39 25.95 8.53
C THR A 142 3.55 26.20 9.49
N ASP A 143 4.37 25.20 9.83
CA ASP A 143 5.55 25.39 10.68
C ASP A 143 6.82 25.60 9.82
N PRO A 144 7.38 26.82 9.71
CA PRO A 144 8.55 27.12 8.90
C PRO A 144 9.89 26.70 9.55
N ARG A 145 9.88 25.84 10.58
CA ARG A 145 11.08 25.42 11.32
C ARG A 145 11.63 24.05 10.92
N LEU A 146 11.25 23.54 9.74
CA LEU A 146 11.86 22.36 9.09
C LEU A 146 12.52 22.77 7.78
#